data_AF-A0ABD2QS58-F1
#
_entry.id   AF-A0ABD2QS58-F1
#
_cell.length_a   1.000
_cell.length_b   1.000
_cell.length_c   1.000
_cell.angle_alpha   90.00
_cell.angle_beta   90.00
_cell.angle_gamma   90.00
#
_symmetry.space_group_name_H-M   'P 1'
#
loop_
_entity.id
_entity.type
_entity.pdbx_description
1 polymer ?
#
loop_
_entity_poly.entity_id
_entity_poly.type
_entity_poly.pdbx_seq_one_letter_code
_entity_poly.pdbx_strand_id
1 'polypeptide(L)'
;MAKLVKQKTLASEQAQMVHVLGEAEAKAVVLKTQTKKLESYCEDLASTAEKLKLQKKVLDVRMKLSLAFLLKLSFHCTSKNEDYSYLFHLLELSCCAGCSGAEVQVVIWVVAQSQT
;
A
#
# COMPACT_ATOMS: atom_id res chain seq x y z
N MET A 1 -33.00 -16.68 -63.60
CA MET A 1 -32.37 -15.54 -62.87
C MET A 1 -32.55 -15.60 -61.35
N ALA A 2 -33.73 -15.91 -60.80
CA ALA A 2 -34.00 -15.87 -59.35
C ALA A 2 -33.03 -16.70 -58.45
N LYS A 3 -32.63 -17.90 -58.89
CA LYS A 3 -31.72 -18.77 -58.13
C LYS A 3 -30.32 -18.16 -57.94
N LEU A 4 -29.82 -17.46 -58.95
CA LEU A 4 -28.50 -16.84 -58.95
C LEU A 4 -28.46 -15.61 -58.02
N VAL A 5 -29.53 -14.81 -58.04
CA VAL A 5 -29.70 -13.66 -57.15
C VAL A 5 -29.71 -14.11 -55.69
N LYS A 6 -30.48 -15.17 -55.37
CA LYS A 6 -30.57 -15.71 -54.02
C LYS A 6 -29.22 -16.24 -53.52
N GLN A 7 -28.45 -16.93 -54.36
CA GLN A 7 -27.09 -17.37 -53.99
C GLN A 7 -26.14 -16.20 -53.73
N LYS A 8 -26.21 -15.13 -54.53
CA LYS A 8 -25.38 -13.93 -54.35
C LYS A 8 -25.69 -13.21 -53.03
N THR A 9 -26.98 -13.09 -52.68
CA THR A 9 -27.41 -12.51 -51.40
C THR A 9 -26.90 -13.34 -50.21
N LEU A 10 -27.10 -14.66 -50.24
CA LEU A 10 -26.62 -15.55 -49.18
C LEU A 10 -25.10 -15.51 -49.03
N ALA A 11 -24.35 -15.48 -50.13
CA ALA A 11 -22.89 -15.34 -50.07
C ALA A 11 -22.45 -14.00 -49.46
N SER A 12 -23.19 -12.92 -49.73
CA SER A 12 -22.93 -11.61 -49.13
C SER A 12 -23.22 -11.59 -47.63
N GLU A 13 -24.34 -12.17 -47.20
CA GLU A 13 -24.72 -12.27 -45.78
C GLU A 13 -23.71 -13.12 -45.01
N GLN A 14 -23.25 -14.24 -45.60
CA GLN A 14 -22.24 -15.09 -45.00
C GLN A 14 -20.88 -14.39 -44.88
N ALA A 15 -20.47 -13.63 -45.89
CA ALA A 15 -19.25 -12.82 -45.83
C ALA A 15 -19.32 -11.74 -44.72
N GLN A 16 -20.47 -11.08 -44.57
CA GLN A 16 -20.70 -10.12 -43.50
C GLN A 16 -20.65 -10.78 -42.11
N MET A 17 -21.26 -11.97 -41.97
CA MET A 17 -21.26 -12.70 -40.71
C MET A 17 -19.85 -13.15 -40.31
N VAL A 18 -19.06 -13.64 -41.26
CA VAL A 18 -17.64 -14.01 -41.02
C VAL A 18 -16.83 -12.80 -40.57
N HIS A 19 -17.05 -11.64 -41.16
CA HIS A 19 -16.38 -10.40 -40.75
C HIS A 19 -16.72 -10.04 -39.29
N VAL A 20 -18.00 -10.05 -38.93
CA VAL A 20 -18.45 -9.76 -37.55
C VAL A 20 -17.89 -10.75 -36.55
N LEU A 21 -17.84 -12.04 -36.90
CA LEU A 21 -17.24 -13.08 -36.05
C LEU A 21 -15.74 -12.84 -35.85
N GLY A 22 -15.02 -12.47 -36.90
CA GLY A 22 -13.58 -12.14 -36.81
C GLY A 22 -13.32 -10.93 -35.90
N GLU A 23 -14.14 -9.88 -35.99
CA GLU A 23 -14.04 -8.74 -35.08
C GLU A 23 -14.35 -9.12 -33.63
N ALA A 24 -15.36 -9.96 -33.42
CA ALA A 24 -15.73 -10.43 -32.09
C ALA A 24 -14.62 -11.28 -31.46
N GLU A 25 -14.00 -12.16 -32.24
CA GLU A 25 -12.85 -12.97 -31.82
C GLU A 25 -11.65 -12.09 -31.46
N ALA A 26 -11.31 -11.10 -32.31
CA ALA A 26 -10.24 -10.16 -32.03
C ALA A 26 -10.48 -9.39 -30.71
N LYS A 27 -11.71 -8.91 -30.49
CA LYS A 27 -12.09 -8.24 -29.23
C LYS A 27 -12.01 -9.18 -28.03
N ALA A 28 -12.42 -10.44 -28.17
CA ALA A 28 -12.33 -11.44 -27.11
C ALA A 28 -10.87 -11.72 -26.70
N VAL A 29 -9.94 -11.77 -27.67
CA VAL A 29 -8.50 -11.94 -27.41
C VAL A 29 -7.93 -10.74 -26.64
N VAL A 30 -8.31 -9.52 -27.03
CA VAL A 30 -7.89 -8.30 -26.32
C VAL A 30 -8.43 -8.29 -24.89
N LEU A 31 -9.72 -8.58 -24.70
CA LEU A 31 -10.34 -8.64 -23.38
C LEU A 31 -9.68 -9.69 -22.49
N LYS A 32 -9.42 -10.90 -23.01
CA LYS A 32 -8.72 -11.95 -22.27
C LYS A 32 -7.33 -11.50 -21.79
N THR A 33 -6.63 -10.71 -22.60
CA THR A 33 -5.32 -10.15 -22.23
C THR A 33 -5.45 -9.09 -21.16
N GLN A 34 -6.46 -8.22 -21.24
CA GLN A 34 -6.74 -7.21 -20.22
C GLN A 34 -7.15 -7.84 -18.88
N THR A 35 -7.97 -8.89 -18.89
CA THR A 35 -8.36 -9.63 -17.69
C THR A 35 -7.14 -10.19 -16.97
N LYS A 36 -6.21 -10.83 -17.68
CA LYS A 36 -4.98 -11.35 -17.08
C LYS A 36 -4.12 -10.27 -16.43
N LYS A 37 -4.00 -9.09 -17.06
CA LYS A 37 -3.28 -7.95 -16.48
C LYS A 37 -3.98 -7.44 -15.21
N LEU A 38 -5.30 -7.38 -15.24
CA LEU A 38 -6.08 -6.95 -14.09
C LEU A 38 -5.93 -7.93 -12.91
N GLU A 39 -5.97 -9.23 -13.18
CA GLU A 39 -5.72 -10.27 -12.18
C GLU A 39 -4.34 -10.10 -11.52
N SER A 40 -3.28 -9.88 -12.30
CA SER A 40 -1.94 -9.62 -11.73
C SER A 40 -1.89 -8.36 -10.85
N TYR A 41 -2.58 -7.28 -11.26
CA TYR A 41 -2.63 -6.07 -10.43
C TYR A 41 -3.40 -6.29 -9.13
N CYS A 42 -4.47 -7.10 -9.15
CA CYS A 42 -5.20 -7.46 -7.95
C CYS A 42 -4.33 -8.27 -6.97
N GLU A 43 -3.53 -9.21 -7.48
CA GLU A 43 -2.59 -10.00 -6.68
C GLU A 43 -1.51 -9.10 -6.05
N ASP A 44 -0.90 -8.21 -6.84
CA ASP A 44 0.11 -7.25 -6.36
C ASP A 44 -0.44 -6.31 -5.27
N LEU A 45 -1.68 -5.83 -5.46
CA LEU A 45 -2.36 -4.98 -4.49
C LEU A 45 -2.63 -5.72 -3.19
N ALA A 46 -3.12 -6.96 -3.26
CA ALA A 46 -3.37 -7.80 -2.09
C ALA A 46 -2.07 -8.08 -1.30
N SER A 47 -0.98 -8.43 -2.02
CA SER A 47 0.35 -8.62 -1.45
C SER A 47 0.86 -7.36 -0.74
N THR A 48 0.70 -6.20 -1.39
CA THR A 48 1.10 -4.90 -0.83
C THR A 48 0.30 -4.55 0.43
N ALA A 49 -1.01 -4.80 0.44
CA ALA A 49 -1.87 -4.54 1.59
C ALA A 49 -1.46 -5.37 2.82
N GLU A 50 -1.18 -6.66 2.65
CA GLU A 50 -0.71 -7.50 3.76
C GLU A 50 0.68 -7.08 4.24
N LYS A 51 1.59 -6.68 3.34
CA LYS A 51 2.90 -6.12 3.72
C LYS A 51 2.76 -4.85 4.56
N LEU A 52 1.89 -3.93 4.15
CA LEU A 52 1.62 -2.69 4.89
C LEU A 52 1.03 -2.95 6.28
N LYS A 53 0.11 -3.92 6.38
CA LYS A 53 -0.46 -4.36 7.66
C LYS A 53 0.60 -4.95 8.60
N LEU A 54 1.53 -5.73 8.07
CA LEU A 54 2.67 -6.24 8.85
C LEU A 54 3.60 -5.11 9.27
N GLN A 55 3.95 -4.18 8.36
CA GLN A 55 4.77 -3.02 8.69
C GLN A 55 4.13 -2.15 9.78
N LYS A 56 2.82 -1.93 9.73
CA LYS A 56 2.08 -1.22 10.79
C LYS A 56 2.22 -1.90 12.15
N LYS A 57 2.12 -3.23 12.20
CA LYS A 57 2.31 -3.99 13.46
C LYS A 57 3.75 -3.88 13.97
N VAL A 58 4.74 -4.00 13.08
CA VAL A 58 6.15 -3.84 13.43
C VAL A 58 6.43 -2.45 13.99
N LEU A 59 5.84 -1.42 13.36
CA LEU A 59 5.95 -0.04 13.84
C LEU A 59 5.34 0.12 15.23
N ASP A 60 4.12 -0.38 15.45
CA ASP A 60 3.44 -0.32 16.75
C ASP A 60 4.26 -0.98 17.87
N VAL A 61 4.82 -2.16 17.61
CA VAL A 61 5.71 -2.85 18.56
C VAL A 61 6.99 -2.06 18.80
N ARG A 62 7.59 -1.51 17.75
CA ARG A 62 8.81 -0.68 17.86
C ARG A 62 8.55 0.55 18.71
N MET A 63 7.45 1.28 18.46
CA MET A 63 7.09 2.46 19.24
C MET A 63 6.87 2.13 20.72
N LYS A 64 6.13 1.06 21.00
CA LYS A 64 5.88 0.62 22.39
C LYS A 64 7.16 0.28 23.12
N LEU A 65 8.09 -0.42 22.46
CA LEU A 65 9.38 -0.78 23.06
C LEU A 65 10.25 0.46 23.30
N SER A 66 10.33 1.37 22.32
CA SER A 66 11.06 2.63 22.44
C SER A 66 10.51 3.46 23.60
N LEU A 67 9.19 3.64 23.67
CA LEU A 67 8.55 4.41 24.74
C LEU A 67 8.82 3.79 26.13
N ALA A 68 8.68 2.47 26.25
CA ALA A 68 8.96 1.77 27.50
C ALA A 68 10.42 1.93 27.95
N PHE A 69 11.37 1.86 27.00
CA PHE A 69 12.78 2.08 27.26
C PHE A 69 13.04 3.50 27.76
N LEU A 70 12.45 4.50 27.10
CA LEU A 70 12.59 5.91 27.47
C LEU A 70 12.02 6.19 28.86
N LEU A 71 10.82 5.70 29.17
CA LEU A 71 10.23 5.83 30.50
C LEU A 71 11.13 5.23 31.58
N LYS A 72 11.75 4.08 31.28
CA LYS A 72 12.66 3.42 32.22
C LYS A 72 13.96 4.19 32.41
N LEU A 73 14.51 4.78 31.35
CA LEU A 73 15.68 5.66 31.45
C LEU A 73 15.35 6.93 32.25
N SER A 74 14.22 7.58 31.98
CA SER A 74 13.79 8.76 32.72
C SER A 74 13.64 8.46 34.21
N PHE A 75 13.04 7.33 34.57
CA PHE A 75 12.95 6.89 35.97
C PHE A 75 14.32 6.59 36.60
N HIS A 76 15.27 6.09 35.82
CA HIS A 76 16.64 5.85 36.30
C HIS A 76 17.40 7.16 36.53
N CYS A 77 17.26 8.14 35.62
CA CYS A 77 17.89 9.46 35.72
C CYS A 77 17.28 10.28 36.87
N THR A 78 15.95 10.26 37.07
CA THR A 78 15.30 10.89 38.23
C THR A 78 15.80 10.31 39.54
N SER A 79 16.01 8.99 39.60
CA SER A 79 16.53 8.31 40.80
C SER A 79 18.01 8.62 41.09
N LYS A 80 18.79 9.07 40.10
CA LYS A 80 20.22 9.36 40.24
C LYS A 80 20.58 10.84 40.25
N ASN A 81 19.61 11.72 40.00
CA ASN A 81 19.81 13.18 39.95
C ASN A 81 20.88 13.59 38.91
N GLU A 82 20.96 12.86 37.80
CA GLU A 82 21.89 13.12 36.69
C GLU A 82 21.19 13.93 35.58
N ASP A 83 21.92 14.85 34.93
CA ASP A 83 21.40 15.79 33.92
C ASP A 83 20.72 15.09 32.72
N TYR A 84 19.49 15.51 32.42
CA TYR A 84 18.61 14.97 31.37
C TYR A 84 19.06 15.29 29.93
N SER A 85 20.20 15.96 29.73
CA SER A 85 20.67 16.43 28.42
C SER A 85 20.86 15.28 27.40
N TYR A 86 21.24 14.07 27.86
CA TYR A 86 21.42 12.90 26.99
C TYR A 86 20.12 12.22 26.56
N LEU A 87 19.03 12.39 27.32
CA LEU A 87 17.73 11.78 27.02
C LEU A 87 17.07 12.41 25.80
N PHE A 88 17.30 13.71 25.56
CA PHE A 88 16.72 14.44 24.42
C PHE A 88 17.28 13.95 23.08
N HIS A 89 18.61 13.72 23.01
CA HIS A 89 19.25 13.23 21.79
C HIS A 89 18.93 11.76 21.47
N LEU A 90 18.78 10.90 22.48
CA LEU A 90 18.34 9.50 22.30
C LEU A 90 16.90 9.41 21.77
N LEU A 91 16.04 10.35 22.18
CA LEU A 91 14.65 10.45 21.77
C LEU A 91 14.53 10.88 20.30
N GLU A 92 15.27 11.92 19.89
CA GLU A 92 15.36 12.37 18.49
C GLU A 92 15.85 11.25 17.56
N LEU A 93 16.89 10.50 17.96
CA LEU A 93 17.42 9.37 17.18
C LEU A 93 16.40 8.22 17.02
N SER A 94 15.56 7.99 18.02
CA SER A 94 14.52 6.95 17.96
C SER A 94 13.34 7.33 17.05
N CYS A 95 13.04 8.62 16.93
CA CYS A 95 11.95 9.16 16.12
C CYS A 95 12.30 9.26 14.61
N CYS A 96 13.59 9.39 14.26
CA CYS A 96 14.05 9.46 12.87
C CYS A 96 13.81 8.17 12.05
N ALA A 97 13.36 7.07 12.67
CA ALA A 97 13.10 5.80 11.99
C ALA A 97 11.67 5.63 11.43
N GLY A 98 10.87 6.70 11.34
CA GLY A 98 9.58 6.70 10.63
C GLY A 98 8.34 7.12 11.44
N CYS A 99 8.49 7.97 12.46
CA CYS A 99 7.35 8.58 13.15
C CYS A 99 6.64 9.62 12.28
N SER A 100 5.31 9.69 12.39
CA SER A 100 4.56 10.81 11.80
C SER A 100 4.68 12.06 12.69
N GLY A 101 4.69 13.25 12.09
CA GLY A 101 5.03 14.51 12.78
C GLY A 101 4.19 14.87 14.02
N ALA A 102 3.01 14.25 14.21
CA ALA A 102 2.17 14.44 15.38
C ALA A 102 2.69 13.70 16.64
N GLU A 103 3.40 12.59 16.46
CA GLU A 103 3.87 11.75 17.57
C GLU A 103 5.13 12.36 18.22
N VAL A 104 5.94 13.04 17.42
CA VAL A 104 7.11 13.80 17.89
C VAL A 104 6.71 14.97 18.81
N GLN A 105 5.58 15.63 18.51
CA GLN A 105 5.06 16.76 19.28
C GLN A 105 4.65 16.37 20.71
N VAL A 106 3.99 15.22 20.90
CA VAL A 106 3.55 14.72 22.22
C VAL A 106 4.76 14.41 23.10
N VAL A 107 5.79 13.81 22.52
CA VAL A 107 7.02 13.44 23.21
C VAL A 107 7.82 14.68 23.63
N ILE A 108 7.94 15.68 22.75
CA ILE A 108 8.55 16.97 23.07
C ILE A 108 7.79 17.67 24.20
N TRP A 109 6.46 17.66 24.17
CA TRP A 109 5.63 18.30 25.19
C TRP A 109 5.77 17.64 26.58
N VAL A 110 5.80 16.32 26.64
CA VAL A 110 6.01 15.57 27.90
C VAL A 110 7.40 15.86 28.49
N VAL A 111 8.43 15.95 27.64
CA VAL A 111 9.79 16.30 28.10
C VAL A 111 9.85 17.75 28.57
N ALA A 112 9.22 18.69 27.87
CA ALA A 112 9.17 20.09 28.28
C ALA A 112 8.49 20.29 29.64
N GLN A 113 7.41 19.54 29.94
CA GLN A 113 6.75 19.60 31.25
C GLN A 113 7.60 19.02 32.38
N SER A 114 8.49 18.07 32.11
CA SER A 114 9.36 17.47 33.13
C SER A 114 10.55 18.37 33.54
N GLN A 115 10.80 19.46 32.81
CA GLN A 115 11.87 20.43 33.08
C GLN A 115 11.38 21.70 33.81
N THR A 116 10.10 21.76 34.23
CA THR A 116 9.52 22.88 35.00
C THR A 116 9.22 22.43 36.42
#